data_AF-A0A2M9WJ20-F1
#
_entry.id   AF-A0A2M9WJ20-F1
#
_cell.length_a   1.000
_cell.length_b   1.000
_cell.length_c   1.000
_cell.angle_alpha   90.00
_cell.angle_beta   90.00
_cell.angle_gamma   90.00
#
_symmetry.space_group_name_H-M   'P 1'
#
loop_
_entity.id
_entity.type
_entity.pdbx_description
1 polymer ?
#
loop_
_entity_poly.entity_id
_entity_poly.type
_entity_poly.pdbx_seq_one_letter_code
_entity_poly.pdbx_strand_id
1 'polypeptide(L)'
;MNIETEAKIRKVYREFKRNNKAQSDIEHLTPILNRLLGKADYSVNSAQITTCMMPLDGYCLVYKNYNIFFPKNSVECLEDKNLLFFGEMLNYAETILPPYVSMGTLGPIIHQIKDSESKENQIELGNKFLEVVFGKLNLSTFSIELYPKFKALKESHIQIKETIELYSLGYYRSAITTLLPCIENAIRSLGNSLGISEPENVGAKFLLGIIEASVKKYINDFVYHNYDWVPAGIKTKSFFNKFDKRVQIMLNCHNYVQNHLYQSTAFYSGLTQLNRHSIIHGFMPNYYEKANFLRLINLLNGICFMLTMSGEKVSLLPPLQSDKSIMFFEILKILSVTGGNREKAMDKFEIER
;
A
#
# COMPACT_ATOMS: atom_id res chain seq x y z
N MET A 1 2.24 30.12 -0.63
CA MET A 1 3.38 30.99 -0.97
C MET A 1 3.12 31.71 -2.29
N ASN A 2 3.46 32.99 -2.42
CA ASN A 2 3.29 33.70 -3.70
C ASN A 2 4.39 33.33 -4.72
N ILE A 3 4.11 33.52 -6.01
CA ILE A 3 4.96 33.07 -7.12
C ILE A 3 6.37 33.69 -7.06
N GLU A 4 6.47 34.97 -6.71
CA GLU A 4 7.76 35.67 -6.62
C GLU A 4 8.65 35.11 -5.51
N THR A 5 8.06 34.86 -4.33
CA THR A 5 8.77 34.28 -3.19
C THR A 5 9.22 32.86 -3.53
N GLU A 6 8.36 32.06 -4.14
CA GLU A 6 8.73 30.72 -4.57
C GLU A 6 9.89 30.72 -5.57
N ALA A 7 9.88 31.63 -6.54
CA ALA A 7 10.97 31.77 -7.52
C ALA A 7 12.30 32.12 -6.85
N LYS A 8 12.28 33.02 -5.85
CA LYS A 8 13.46 33.35 -5.03
C LYS A 8 13.97 32.13 -4.27
N ILE A 9 13.10 31.41 -3.57
CA ILE A 9 13.47 30.20 -2.82
C ILE A 9 14.03 29.11 -3.74
N ARG A 10 13.43 28.89 -4.91
CA ARG A 10 13.95 27.97 -5.93
C ARG A 10 15.35 28.37 -6.40
N LYS A 11 15.62 29.67 -6.56
CA LYS A 11 16.95 30.18 -6.94
C LYS A 11 17.97 29.93 -5.82
N VAL A 12 17.64 30.22 -4.57
CA VAL A 12 18.48 29.93 -3.39
C VAL A 12 18.82 28.44 -3.36
N TYR A 13 17.82 27.55 -3.47
CA TYR A 13 18.05 26.10 -3.42
C TYR A 13 18.96 25.62 -4.57
N ARG A 14 18.77 26.13 -5.79
CA ARG A 14 19.64 25.78 -6.93
C ARG A 14 21.08 26.21 -6.72
N GLU A 15 21.31 27.40 -6.19
CA GLU A 15 22.66 27.88 -5.88
C GLU A 15 23.28 27.10 -4.71
N PHE A 16 22.49 26.80 -3.68
CA PHE A 16 22.92 25.96 -2.56
C PHE A 16 23.36 24.57 -3.05
N LYS A 17 22.55 23.90 -3.87
CA LYS A 17 22.90 22.58 -4.44
C LYS A 17 24.16 22.63 -5.32
N ARG A 18 24.41 23.73 -6.03
CA ARG A 18 25.61 23.89 -6.89
C ARG A 18 26.89 24.10 -6.09
N ASN A 19 26.80 24.88 -5.01
CA ASN A 19 27.96 25.24 -4.18
C ASN A 19 28.28 24.17 -3.14
N ASN A 20 27.26 23.42 -2.72
CA ASN A 20 27.39 22.35 -1.76
C ASN A 20 27.59 21.01 -2.50
N LYS A 21 28.80 20.73 -3.00
CA LYS A 21 29.09 19.45 -3.69
C LYS A 21 29.54 18.32 -2.75
N ALA A 22 29.92 18.63 -1.51
CA ALA A 22 30.49 17.64 -0.58
C ALA A 22 30.31 17.95 0.92
N GLN A 23 29.87 19.13 1.32
CA GLN A 23 29.82 19.53 2.74
C GLN A 23 28.46 20.12 3.11
N SER A 24 27.67 19.28 3.77
CA SER A 24 26.35 19.56 4.33
C SER A 24 26.42 20.57 5.49
N ASP A 25 26.98 21.75 5.26
CA ASP A 25 27.15 22.80 6.27
C ASP A 25 26.26 24.02 6.01
N ILE A 26 25.71 24.57 7.09
CA ILE A 26 24.86 25.75 7.11
C ILE A 26 25.63 27.00 6.67
N GLU A 27 26.95 26.99 6.86
CA GLU A 27 27.88 28.06 6.48
C GLU A 27 27.85 28.38 4.98
N HIS A 28 27.53 27.41 4.11
CA HIS A 28 27.38 27.65 2.68
C HIS A 28 26.02 28.23 2.29
N LEU A 29 25.01 28.07 3.14
CA LEU A 29 23.65 28.54 2.88
C LEU A 29 23.49 30.02 3.24
N THR A 30 24.06 30.46 4.35
CA THR A 30 23.96 31.83 4.87
C THR A 30 24.43 32.93 3.87
N PRO A 31 25.57 32.80 3.16
CA PRO A 31 25.98 33.78 2.14
C PRO A 31 24.98 33.89 0.98
N ILE A 32 24.39 32.77 0.56
CA ILE A 32 23.42 32.71 -0.53
C ILE A 32 22.12 33.40 -0.10
N LEU A 33 21.65 33.10 1.11
CA LEU A 33 20.46 33.72 1.69
C LEU A 33 20.64 35.24 1.84
N ASN A 34 21.78 35.69 2.39
CA ASN A 34 22.10 37.11 2.53
C ASN A 34 22.08 37.85 1.18
N ARG A 35 22.60 37.23 0.12
CA ARG A 35 22.65 37.81 -1.22
C ARG A 35 21.27 37.87 -1.90
N LEU A 36 20.46 36.82 -1.75
CA LEU A 36 19.21 36.68 -2.52
C LEU A 36 17.94 37.10 -1.77
N LEU A 37 17.95 37.06 -0.44
CA LEU A 37 16.81 37.37 0.41
C LEU A 37 17.05 38.60 1.31
N GLY A 38 18.31 39.01 1.53
CA GLY A 38 18.68 40.10 2.45
C GLY A 38 18.88 39.63 3.89
N LYS A 39 19.73 40.33 4.66
CA LYS A 39 20.22 39.92 5.99
C LYS A 39 19.18 39.90 7.12
N ALA A 40 17.98 40.47 6.94
CA ALA A 40 17.02 40.70 8.03
C ALA A 40 15.70 39.91 7.93
N ASP A 41 15.46 39.20 6.82
CA ASP A 41 14.13 38.67 6.51
C ASP A 41 14.00 37.15 6.73
N TYR A 42 15.02 36.48 7.26
CA TYR A 42 15.02 35.03 7.43
C TYR A 42 15.67 34.54 8.71
N SER A 43 15.29 33.33 9.13
CA SER A 43 16.04 32.52 10.09
C SER A 43 16.29 31.13 9.51
N VAL A 44 17.42 30.51 9.86
CA VAL A 44 17.78 29.18 9.37
C VAL A 44 18.31 28.35 10.53
N ASN A 45 17.76 27.15 10.70
CA ASN A 45 18.16 26.20 11.74
C ASN A 45 18.32 24.81 11.14
N SER A 46 19.19 23.98 11.74
CA SER A 46 19.20 22.55 11.43
C SER A 46 17.83 21.95 11.76
N ALA A 47 17.34 21.08 10.88
CA ALA A 47 16.05 20.45 11.04
C ALA A 47 16.12 18.98 10.61
N GLN A 48 15.24 18.17 11.17
CA GLN A 48 15.09 16.77 10.82
C GLN A 48 13.62 16.43 10.67
N ILE A 49 13.28 15.77 9.57
CA ILE A 49 11.92 15.26 9.33
C ILE A 49 11.88 13.84 9.87
N THR A 50 11.22 13.65 11.02
CA THR A 50 11.10 12.36 11.72
C THR A 50 9.77 11.66 11.45
N THR A 51 8.88 12.28 10.69
CA THR A 51 7.58 11.71 10.29
C THR A 51 7.71 10.58 9.28
N CYS A 52 8.84 10.49 8.56
CA CYS A 52 9.18 9.38 7.66
C CYS A 52 9.94 8.26 8.40
N MET A 53 10.03 7.05 7.82
CA MET A 53 10.59 5.88 8.53
C MET A 53 12.11 5.97 8.76
N MET A 54 12.82 6.72 7.91
CA MET A 54 14.21 7.10 8.10
C MET A 54 14.28 8.62 8.12
N PRO A 55 14.82 9.25 9.18
CA PRO A 55 14.81 10.70 9.30
C PRO A 55 15.50 11.39 8.13
N LEU A 56 14.91 12.48 7.62
CA LEU A 56 15.54 13.32 6.61
C LEU A 56 16.20 14.53 7.25
N ASP A 57 17.53 14.59 7.17
CA ASP A 57 18.29 15.73 7.69
C ASP A 57 18.30 16.89 6.69
N GLY A 58 18.17 18.10 7.22
CA GLY A 58 18.11 19.31 6.42
C GLY A 58 18.22 20.57 7.25
N TYR A 59 17.68 21.64 6.67
CA TYR A 59 17.58 22.96 7.25
C TYR A 59 16.15 23.44 7.15
N CYS A 60 15.62 24.01 8.22
CA CYS A 60 14.39 24.79 8.21
C CYS A 60 14.76 26.25 8.03
N LEU A 61 14.38 26.82 6.88
CA LEU A 61 14.44 28.24 6.59
C LEU A 61 13.04 28.83 6.85
N VAL A 62 12.95 29.80 7.75
CA VAL A 62 11.74 30.61 7.93
C VAL A 62 11.93 31.91 7.18
N TYR A 63 11.11 32.17 6.16
CA TYR A 63 11.16 33.39 5.35
C TYR A 63 9.75 33.90 5.09
N LYS A 64 9.45 35.14 5.51
CA LYS A 64 8.11 35.75 5.39
C LYS A 64 6.98 34.85 5.91
N ASN A 65 7.18 34.24 7.08
CA ASN A 65 6.28 33.28 7.72
C ASN A 65 6.07 31.95 6.99
N TYR A 66 6.86 31.65 5.94
CA TYR A 66 6.88 30.33 5.32
C TYR A 66 7.98 29.46 5.90
N ASN A 67 7.63 28.23 6.24
CA ASN A 67 8.57 27.18 6.65
C ASN A 67 9.04 26.42 5.42
N ILE A 68 10.35 26.42 5.19
CA ILE A 68 10.96 25.92 3.96
C ILE A 68 12.01 24.87 4.35
N PHE A 69 11.88 23.66 3.82
CA PHE A 69 12.85 22.59 4.09
C PHE A 69 13.88 22.48 2.97
N PHE A 70 15.16 22.61 3.31
CA PHE A 70 16.28 22.34 2.41
C PHE A 70 17.00 21.05 2.86
N PRO A 71 17.00 19.97 2.08
CA PRO A 71 17.67 18.72 2.45
C PRO A 71 19.19 18.88 2.47
N LYS A 72 19.86 18.14 3.35
CA LYS A 72 21.32 17.90 3.25
C LYS A 72 21.59 16.90 2.10
N ASN A 73 22.74 17.00 1.45
CA ASN A 73 23.08 16.09 0.34
C ASN A 73 23.16 14.61 0.74
N SER A 74 23.39 14.31 2.03
CA SER A 74 23.38 12.94 2.57
C SER A 74 22.05 12.20 2.35
N VAL A 75 20.97 12.95 2.10
CA VAL A 75 19.63 12.42 1.80
C VAL A 75 19.60 11.60 0.50
N GLU A 76 20.56 11.81 -0.42
CA GLU A 76 20.68 11.00 -1.64
C GLU A 76 21.19 9.56 -1.37
N CYS A 77 21.72 9.26 -0.17
CA CYS A 77 22.25 7.96 0.24
C CYS A 77 21.28 7.08 1.05
N LEU A 78 20.02 7.49 1.22
CA LEU A 78 19.03 6.71 1.95
C LEU A 78 18.48 5.57 1.07
N GLU A 79 18.96 4.35 1.31
CA GLU A 79 18.47 3.14 0.64
C GLU A 79 18.16 2.03 1.65
N ASP A 80 16.89 1.65 1.78
CA ASP A 80 16.44 0.38 2.33
C ASP A 80 15.90 -0.49 1.18
N LYS A 81 16.79 -1.31 0.64
CA LYS A 81 16.49 -2.20 -0.49
C LYS A 81 15.67 -3.43 -0.10
N ASN A 82 15.59 -3.76 1.20
CA ASN A 82 15.01 -5.03 1.62
C ASN A 82 13.52 -5.11 1.29
N LEU A 83 12.75 -4.09 1.67
CA LEU A 83 11.31 -4.12 1.47
C LEU A 83 10.91 -3.89 0.00
N LEU A 84 11.70 -3.10 -0.73
CA LEU A 84 11.54 -2.96 -2.17
C LEU A 84 11.74 -4.31 -2.87
N PHE A 85 12.85 -5.00 -2.57
CA PHE A 85 13.15 -6.33 -3.08
C PHE A 85 12.04 -7.34 -2.71
N PHE A 86 11.56 -7.32 -1.46
CA PHE A 86 10.47 -8.22 -1.03
C PHE A 86 9.20 -7.96 -1.83
N GLY A 87 8.86 -6.68 -2.04
CA GLY A 87 7.71 -6.29 -2.83
C GLY A 87 7.80 -6.72 -4.30
N GLU A 88 8.98 -6.62 -4.90
CA GLU A 88 9.24 -7.08 -6.28
C GLU A 88 9.07 -8.60 -6.39
N MET A 89 9.68 -9.37 -5.49
CA MET A 89 9.56 -10.83 -5.48
C MET A 89 8.11 -11.28 -5.28
N LEU A 90 7.36 -10.61 -4.39
CA LEU A 90 5.94 -10.93 -4.19
C LEU A 90 5.10 -10.61 -5.43
N ASN A 91 5.34 -9.50 -6.14
CA ASN A 91 4.64 -9.26 -7.41
C ASN A 91 5.02 -10.30 -8.48
N TYR A 92 6.28 -10.77 -8.51
CA TYR A 92 6.65 -11.92 -9.37
C TYR A 92 5.91 -13.20 -8.98
N ALA A 93 5.59 -13.41 -7.71
CA ALA A 93 4.69 -14.47 -7.26
C ALA A 93 3.18 -14.12 -7.37
N GLU A 94 2.84 -13.05 -8.10
CA GLU A 94 1.49 -12.51 -8.28
C GLU A 94 0.77 -12.27 -6.94
N THR A 95 1.49 -11.74 -5.95
CA THR A 95 0.95 -11.36 -4.65
C THR A 95 1.50 -10.01 -4.19
N ILE A 96 1.02 -9.53 -3.04
CA ILE A 96 1.26 -8.19 -2.53
C ILE A 96 2.05 -8.29 -1.24
N LEU A 97 2.91 -7.31 -0.98
CA LEU A 97 3.55 -7.08 0.29
C LEU A 97 2.51 -6.78 1.39
N PRO A 98 2.29 -7.67 2.36
CA PRO A 98 1.25 -7.46 3.36
C PRO A 98 1.65 -6.40 4.41
N PRO A 99 0.76 -5.46 4.76
CA PRO A 99 1.08 -4.38 5.70
C PRO A 99 1.18 -4.83 7.17
N TYR A 100 0.55 -5.96 7.54
CA TYR A 100 0.43 -6.42 8.93
C TYR A 100 1.28 -7.66 9.25
N VAL A 101 2.35 -7.89 8.49
CA VAL A 101 3.23 -9.07 8.67
C VAL A 101 4.66 -8.62 8.90
N SER A 102 5.33 -9.28 9.85
CA SER A 102 6.72 -8.96 10.16
C SER A 102 7.68 -9.38 9.04
N MET A 103 8.76 -8.62 8.86
CA MET A 103 9.80 -8.94 7.87
C MET A 103 10.49 -10.28 8.14
N GLY A 104 10.58 -10.69 9.41
CA GLY A 104 11.14 -11.99 9.79
C GLY A 104 10.32 -13.17 9.25
N THR A 105 8.99 -12.99 9.15
CA THR A 105 8.09 -13.97 8.53
C THR A 105 8.23 -13.99 7.01
N LEU A 106 8.48 -12.84 6.38
CA LEU A 106 8.62 -12.71 4.93
C LEU A 106 9.96 -13.27 4.41
N GLY A 107 11.05 -13.01 5.12
CA GLY A 107 12.41 -13.28 4.64
C GLY A 107 12.62 -14.68 4.04
N PRO A 108 12.28 -15.78 4.74
CA PRO A 108 12.51 -17.13 4.24
C PRO A 108 11.81 -17.43 2.91
N ILE A 109 10.53 -17.05 2.77
CA ILE A 109 9.79 -17.35 1.54
C ILE A 109 10.24 -16.47 0.37
N ILE A 110 10.61 -15.21 0.63
CA ILE A 110 11.10 -14.31 -0.42
C ILE A 110 12.36 -14.86 -1.08
N HIS A 111 13.29 -15.42 -0.29
CA HIS A 111 14.49 -16.04 -0.83
C HIS A 111 14.15 -17.30 -1.64
N GLN A 112 13.19 -18.12 -1.19
CA GLN A 112 12.72 -19.27 -1.97
C GLN A 112 12.09 -18.83 -3.32
N ILE A 113 11.29 -17.76 -3.34
CA ILE A 113 10.71 -17.21 -4.57
C ILE A 113 11.83 -16.74 -5.51
N LYS A 114 12.82 -16.03 -4.98
CA LYS A 114 13.97 -15.54 -5.74
C LYS A 114 14.77 -16.68 -6.38
N ASP A 115 15.00 -17.75 -5.64
CA ASP A 115 15.82 -18.89 -6.06
C ASP A 115 15.05 -19.89 -6.95
N SER A 116 13.75 -19.66 -7.15
CA SER A 116 12.89 -20.49 -8.00
C SER A 116 13.10 -20.22 -9.49
N GLU A 117 13.29 -21.29 -10.26
CA GLU A 117 13.61 -21.24 -11.70
C GLU A 117 12.41 -20.94 -12.61
N SER A 118 11.18 -21.25 -12.16
CA SER A 118 9.96 -21.05 -12.97
C SER A 118 8.96 -20.11 -12.30
N LYS A 119 8.14 -19.45 -13.13
CA LYS A 119 7.07 -18.54 -12.70
C LYS A 119 5.99 -19.30 -11.94
N GLU A 120 5.66 -20.51 -12.36
CA GLU A 120 4.67 -21.39 -11.73
C GLU A 120 5.10 -21.72 -10.29
N ASN A 121 6.37 -22.07 -10.10
CA ASN A 121 6.92 -22.35 -8.77
C ASN A 121 6.96 -21.09 -7.89
N GLN A 122 7.28 -19.93 -8.46
CA GLN A 122 7.20 -18.64 -7.74
C GLN A 122 5.78 -18.36 -7.24
N ILE A 123 4.78 -18.54 -8.09
CA ILE A 123 3.36 -18.37 -7.72
C ILE A 123 2.95 -19.37 -6.65
N GLU A 124 3.37 -20.64 -6.76
CA GLU A 124 3.05 -21.66 -5.77
C GLU A 124 3.66 -21.37 -4.39
N LEU A 125 4.89 -20.85 -4.36
CA LEU A 125 5.49 -20.34 -3.13
C LEU A 125 4.72 -19.14 -2.57
N GLY A 126 4.25 -18.23 -3.44
CA GLY A 126 3.36 -17.14 -3.09
C GLY A 126 2.00 -17.62 -2.53
N ASN A 127 1.43 -18.68 -3.10
CA ASN A 127 0.20 -19.32 -2.63
C ASN A 127 0.39 -19.84 -1.21
N LYS A 128 1.44 -20.64 -0.98
CA LYS A 128 1.78 -21.19 0.35
C LYS A 128 1.96 -20.09 1.38
N PHE A 129 2.66 -19.01 1.00
CA PHE A 129 2.83 -17.84 1.85
C PHE A 129 1.51 -17.22 2.27
N LEU A 130 0.59 -17.00 1.32
CA LEU A 130 -0.72 -16.45 1.61
C LEU A 130 -1.50 -17.33 2.57
N GLU A 131 -1.42 -18.66 2.44
CA GLU A 131 -2.09 -19.56 3.38
C GLU A 131 -1.54 -19.50 4.80
N VAL A 132 -0.22 -19.32 4.94
CA VAL A 132 0.43 -19.15 6.24
C VAL A 132 0.03 -17.83 6.88
N VAL A 133 0.06 -16.74 6.12
CA VAL A 133 -0.25 -15.40 6.63
C VAL A 133 -1.74 -15.18 6.85
N PHE A 134 -2.58 -15.72 5.98
CA PHE A 134 -4.03 -15.52 6.00
C PHE A 134 -4.76 -16.81 6.32
N GLY A 135 -4.22 -17.57 7.28
CA GLY A 135 -4.94 -18.68 7.89
C GLY A 135 -6.23 -18.22 8.58
N LYS A 136 -7.14 -19.16 8.86
CA LYS A 136 -8.48 -18.88 9.43
C LYS A 136 -8.47 -18.00 10.67
N LEU A 137 -7.46 -18.17 11.53
CA LEU A 137 -7.33 -17.36 12.74
C LEU A 137 -7.09 -15.88 12.39
N ASN A 138 -6.20 -15.60 11.45
CA ASN A 138 -5.95 -14.23 11.01
C ASN A 138 -7.14 -13.67 10.23
N LEU A 139 -7.81 -14.48 9.40
CA LEU A 139 -9.04 -14.07 8.73
C LEU A 139 -10.14 -13.70 9.73
N SER A 140 -10.33 -14.48 10.80
CA SER A 140 -11.32 -14.18 11.82
C SER A 140 -10.94 -12.92 12.61
N THR A 141 -9.67 -12.77 12.97
CA THR A 141 -9.19 -11.58 13.67
C THR A 141 -9.35 -10.33 12.80
N PHE A 142 -8.96 -10.36 11.52
CA PHE A 142 -9.16 -9.19 10.64
C PHE A 142 -10.65 -8.85 10.47
N SER A 143 -11.49 -9.85 10.25
CA SER A 143 -12.93 -9.67 10.06
C SER A 143 -13.64 -9.04 11.26
N ILE A 144 -13.27 -9.45 12.48
CA ILE A 144 -13.94 -9.01 13.70
C ILE A 144 -13.26 -7.79 14.32
N GLU A 145 -11.93 -7.70 14.27
CA GLU A 145 -11.15 -6.73 15.05
C GLU A 145 -10.56 -5.60 14.20
N LEU A 146 -10.41 -5.77 12.89
CA LEU A 146 -9.79 -4.77 12.01
C LEU A 146 -10.82 -4.05 11.15
N TYR A 147 -11.50 -4.77 10.25
CA TYR A 147 -12.38 -4.16 9.25
C TYR A 147 -13.52 -3.31 9.83
N PRO A 148 -14.18 -3.70 10.93
CA PRO A 148 -15.25 -2.90 11.52
C PRO A 148 -14.79 -1.54 12.10
N LYS A 149 -13.47 -1.33 12.29
CA LYS A 149 -12.92 -0.07 12.80
C LYS A 149 -12.77 1.00 11.70
N PHE A 150 -12.82 0.60 10.43
CA PHE A 150 -12.73 1.54 9.31
C PHE A 150 -14.10 2.10 8.96
N LYS A 151 -14.21 3.43 8.95
CA LYS A 151 -15.41 4.13 8.49
C LYS A 151 -15.69 3.81 7.02
N ALA A 152 -14.63 3.74 6.20
CA ALA A 152 -14.70 3.37 4.79
C ALA A 152 -15.32 1.98 4.52
N LEU A 153 -15.28 1.06 5.49
CA LEU A 153 -15.81 -0.30 5.35
C LEU A 153 -17.14 -0.51 6.06
N LYS A 154 -17.74 0.55 6.63
CA LYS A 154 -18.96 0.44 7.42
C LYS A 154 -20.09 -0.28 6.69
N GLU A 155 -20.27 -0.01 5.40
CA GLU A 155 -21.34 -0.61 4.60
C GLU A 155 -20.98 -2.00 4.03
N SER A 156 -19.70 -2.39 4.02
CA SER A 156 -19.23 -3.63 3.40
C SER A 156 -18.67 -4.66 4.38
N HIS A 157 -18.50 -4.35 5.66
CA HIS A 157 -17.87 -5.28 6.61
C HIS A 157 -18.65 -6.59 6.79
N ILE A 158 -19.98 -6.56 6.76
CA ILE A 158 -20.83 -7.77 6.80
C ILE A 158 -20.57 -8.62 5.56
N GLN A 159 -20.63 -8.01 4.37
CA GLN A 159 -20.35 -8.69 3.11
C GLN A 159 -18.93 -9.28 3.07
N ILE A 160 -17.92 -8.56 3.59
CA ILE A 160 -16.56 -9.09 3.72
C ILE A 160 -16.54 -10.32 4.63
N LYS A 161 -17.23 -10.28 5.77
CA LYS A 161 -17.33 -11.43 6.68
C LYS A 161 -17.99 -12.64 5.98
N GLU A 162 -19.08 -12.43 5.26
CA GLU A 162 -19.75 -13.49 4.48
C GLU A 162 -18.80 -14.11 3.44
N THR A 163 -17.95 -13.32 2.79
CA THR A 163 -16.96 -13.86 1.84
C THR A 163 -15.95 -14.79 2.51
N ILE A 164 -15.59 -14.54 3.78
CA ILE A 164 -14.68 -15.39 4.56
C ILE A 164 -15.37 -16.70 4.96
N GLU A 165 -16.67 -16.65 5.27
CA GLU A 165 -17.49 -17.84 5.52
C GLU A 165 -17.63 -18.69 4.25
N LEU A 166 -17.94 -18.07 3.09
CA LEU A 166 -17.99 -18.72 1.78
C LEU A 166 -16.65 -19.36 1.40
N TYR A 167 -15.55 -18.64 1.60
CA TYR A 167 -14.21 -19.16 1.43
C TYR A 167 -13.97 -20.40 2.31
N SER A 168 -14.40 -20.34 3.57
CA SER A 168 -14.23 -21.45 4.51
C SER A 168 -15.07 -22.66 4.11
N LEU A 169 -16.22 -22.47 3.45
CA LEU A 169 -17.06 -23.53 2.88
C LEU A 169 -16.52 -24.12 1.56
N GLY A 170 -15.48 -23.52 0.96
CA GLY A 170 -14.95 -23.93 -0.34
C GLY A 170 -15.63 -23.29 -1.55
N TYR A 171 -16.54 -22.32 -1.35
CA TYR A 171 -17.21 -21.58 -2.43
C TYR A 171 -16.35 -20.43 -2.94
N TYR A 172 -15.18 -20.75 -3.49
CA TYR A 172 -14.16 -19.75 -3.86
C TYR A 172 -14.63 -18.79 -4.96
N ARG A 173 -15.42 -19.25 -5.94
CA ARG A 173 -16.01 -18.38 -6.97
C ARG A 173 -16.80 -17.26 -6.34
N SER A 174 -17.79 -17.62 -5.51
CA SER A 174 -18.66 -16.68 -4.81
C SER A 174 -17.90 -15.81 -3.82
N ALA A 175 -16.94 -16.38 -3.09
CA ALA A 175 -16.11 -15.60 -2.17
C ALA A 175 -15.34 -14.49 -2.90
N ILE A 176 -14.73 -14.81 -4.05
CA ILE A 176 -13.95 -13.86 -4.86
C ILE A 176 -14.85 -12.82 -5.51
N THR A 177 -15.92 -13.23 -6.20
CA THR A 177 -16.79 -12.30 -6.93
C THR A 177 -17.54 -11.36 -5.99
N THR A 178 -17.89 -11.82 -4.79
CA THR A 178 -18.54 -10.98 -3.77
C THR A 178 -17.55 -10.04 -3.08
N LEU A 179 -16.26 -10.39 -2.94
CA LEU A 179 -15.26 -9.53 -2.32
C LEU A 179 -14.76 -8.39 -3.23
N LEU A 180 -14.75 -8.59 -4.56
CA LEU A 180 -14.29 -7.58 -5.53
C LEU A 180 -15.02 -6.23 -5.38
N PRO A 181 -16.37 -6.16 -5.33
CA PRO A 181 -17.08 -4.91 -5.06
C PRO A 181 -16.74 -4.25 -3.72
N CYS A 182 -16.46 -5.04 -2.67
CA CYS A 182 -16.06 -4.49 -1.37
C CYS A 182 -14.71 -3.76 -1.46
N ILE A 183 -13.76 -4.31 -2.23
CA ILE A 183 -12.45 -3.69 -2.49
C ILE A 183 -12.62 -2.41 -3.31
N GLU A 184 -13.46 -2.42 -4.36
CA GLU A 184 -13.79 -1.22 -5.13
C GLU A 184 -14.42 -0.13 -4.26
N ASN A 185 -15.33 -0.51 -3.37
CA ASN A 185 -15.92 0.41 -2.39
C ASN A 185 -14.88 0.99 -1.42
N ALA A 186 -13.92 0.17 -0.96
CA ALA A 186 -12.84 0.62 -0.09
C ALA A 186 -11.93 1.64 -0.81
N ILE A 187 -11.59 1.40 -2.08
CA ILE A 187 -10.81 2.34 -2.90
C ILE A 187 -11.58 3.64 -3.12
N ARG A 188 -12.88 3.58 -3.44
CA ARG A 188 -13.70 4.80 -3.58
C ARG A 188 -13.80 5.59 -2.28
N SER A 189 -13.96 4.90 -1.16
CA SER A 189 -13.97 5.53 0.17
C SER A 189 -12.64 6.18 0.52
N LEU A 190 -11.52 5.58 0.11
CA LEU A 190 -10.21 6.22 0.14
C LEU A 190 -10.24 7.51 -0.69
N GLY A 191 -10.72 7.49 -1.94
CA GLY A 191 -10.89 8.69 -2.77
C GLY A 191 -11.69 9.81 -2.08
N ASN A 192 -12.80 9.46 -1.41
CA ASN A 192 -13.60 10.40 -0.63
C ASN A 192 -12.79 11.02 0.52
N SER A 193 -11.97 10.24 1.23
CA SER A 193 -11.07 10.75 2.29
C SER A 193 -9.97 11.70 1.76
N LEU A 194 -9.67 11.60 0.47
CA LEU A 194 -8.74 12.48 -0.24
C LEU A 194 -9.43 13.72 -0.83
N GLY A 195 -10.76 13.82 -0.76
CA GLY A 195 -11.54 14.89 -1.40
C GLY A 195 -11.63 14.77 -2.92
N ILE A 196 -11.49 13.56 -3.47
CA ILE A 196 -11.58 13.28 -4.90
C ILE A 196 -13.04 12.96 -5.25
N SER A 197 -13.64 13.78 -6.11
CA SER A 197 -15.00 13.55 -6.60
C SER A 197 -15.06 12.34 -7.53
N GLU A 198 -16.05 11.49 -7.32
CA GLU A 198 -16.34 10.34 -8.18
C GLU A 198 -16.92 10.81 -9.53
N PRO A 199 -16.34 10.41 -10.68
CA PRO A 199 -16.92 10.69 -11.98
C PRO A 199 -18.17 9.82 -12.20
N GLU A 200 -19.02 10.18 -13.18
CA GLU A 200 -20.18 9.36 -13.55
C GLU A 200 -19.80 7.91 -13.92
N ASN A 201 -18.65 7.73 -14.58
CA ASN A 201 -18.15 6.43 -14.98
C ASN A 201 -16.88 6.07 -14.19
N VAL A 202 -17.03 5.17 -13.23
CA VAL A 202 -15.91 4.62 -12.46
C VAL A 202 -15.19 3.55 -13.26
N GLY A 203 -13.99 3.88 -13.72
CA GLY A 203 -13.09 2.95 -14.41
C GLY A 203 -11.82 2.63 -13.62
N ALA A 204 -11.10 1.58 -14.05
CA ALA A 204 -9.81 1.18 -13.49
C ALA A 204 -8.81 2.34 -13.35
N LYS A 205 -8.73 3.22 -14.36
CA LYS A 205 -7.84 4.39 -14.35
C LYS A 205 -8.15 5.35 -13.19
N PHE A 206 -9.43 5.55 -12.88
CA PHE A 206 -9.84 6.40 -11.76
C PHE A 206 -9.45 5.77 -10.43
N LEU A 207 -9.73 4.47 -10.24
CA LEU A 207 -9.37 3.73 -9.03
C LEU A 207 -7.84 3.70 -8.80
N LEU A 208 -7.05 3.50 -9.85
CA LEU A 208 -5.59 3.61 -9.79
C LEU A 208 -5.14 5.02 -9.42
N GLY A 209 -5.77 6.04 -10.00
CA GLY A 209 -5.50 7.44 -9.68
C GLY A 209 -5.74 7.78 -8.20
N ILE A 210 -6.71 7.15 -7.54
CA ILE A 210 -6.94 7.29 -6.09
C ILE A 210 -5.75 6.73 -5.29
N ILE A 211 -5.26 5.54 -5.65
CA ILE A 211 -4.11 4.94 -4.97
C ILE A 211 -2.86 5.81 -5.17
N GLU A 212 -2.65 6.37 -6.37
CA GLU A 212 -1.54 7.32 -6.59
C GLU A 212 -1.70 8.61 -5.78
N ALA A 213 -2.92 9.11 -5.66
CA ALA A 213 -3.22 10.30 -4.88
C ALA A 213 -3.02 10.08 -3.38
N SER A 214 -3.31 8.89 -2.85
CA SER A 214 -3.09 8.58 -1.43
C SER A 214 -1.59 8.63 -1.07
N VAL A 215 -0.71 8.12 -1.94
CA VAL A 215 0.74 8.23 -1.77
C VAL A 215 1.19 9.69 -1.77
N LYS A 216 0.67 10.50 -2.70
CA LYS A 216 0.98 11.94 -2.77
C LYS A 216 0.51 12.68 -1.51
N LYS A 217 -0.69 12.36 -1.01
CA LYS A 217 -1.22 12.95 0.22
C LYS A 217 -0.35 12.60 1.42
N TYR A 218 0.02 11.33 1.59
CA TYR A 218 0.92 10.91 2.65
C TYR A 218 2.25 11.70 2.61
N ILE A 219 2.88 11.84 1.44
CA ILE A 219 4.14 12.59 1.31
C ILE A 219 3.94 14.08 1.64
N ASN A 220 2.94 14.73 1.06
CA ASN A 220 2.80 16.18 1.18
C ASN A 220 2.20 16.60 2.53
N ASP A 221 1.16 15.91 2.96
CA ASP A 221 0.30 16.37 4.06
C ASP A 221 0.65 15.71 5.39
N PHE A 222 1.34 14.55 5.37
CA PHE A 222 1.80 13.88 6.59
C PHE A 222 3.31 14.03 6.79
N VAL A 223 4.12 13.67 5.80
CA VAL A 223 5.59 13.76 5.95
C VAL A 223 6.03 15.22 6.05
N TYR A 224 5.59 16.06 5.11
CA TYR A 224 6.00 17.47 5.02
C TYR A 224 5.03 18.46 5.70
N HIS A 225 4.17 18.01 6.62
CA HIS A 225 3.08 18.83 7.20
C HIS A 225 3.52 20.18 7.81
N ASN A 226 4.77 20.28 8.29
CA ASN A 226 5.31 21.52 8.89
C ASN A 226 5.96 22.48 7.89
N TYR A 227 5.97 22.15 6.59
CA TYR A 227 6.71 22.90 5.58
C TYR A 227 5.82 23.30 4.40
N ASP A 228 5.79 24.61 4.13
CA ASP A 228 5.09 25.20 3.00
C ASP A 228 5.78 24.92 1.66
N TRP A 229 7.11 24.75 1.70
CA TRP A 229 7.90 24.44 0.51
C TRP A 229 9.00 23.44 0.80
N VAL A 230 9.08 22.43 -0.07
CA VAL A 230 10.25 21.55 -0.15
C VAL A 230 10.60 21.30 -1.62
N PRO A 231 11.87 21.00 -1.96
CA PRO A 231 12.30 20.79 -3.33
C PRO A 231 11.54 19.67 -4.04
N ALA A 232 11.16 19.90 -5.31
CA ALA A 232 10.38 18.94 -6.09
C ALA A 232 11.02 17.54 -6.18
N GLY A 233 12.36 17.45 -6.23
CA GLY A 233 13.08 16.18 -6.31
C GLY A 233 12.83 15.25 -5.11
N ILE A 234 12.64 15.82 -3.92
CA ILE A 234 12.38 15.06 -2.69
C ILE A 234 10.89 14.95 -2.33
N LYS A 235 9.99 15.49 -3.18
CA LYS A 235 8.52 15.31 -3.06
C LYS A 235 8.01 14.09 -3.86
N THR A 236 8.89 13.34 -4.52
CA THR A 236 8.47 12.31 -5.48
C THR A 236 8.25 10.96 -4.80
N LYS A 237 7.29 10.18 -5.33
CA LYS A 237 7.11 8.78 -4.92
C LYS A 237 8.38 7.95 -5.12
N SER A 238 9.14 8.21 -6.18
CA SER A 238 10.41 7.54 -6.47
C SER A 238 11.47 7.79 -5.39
N PHE A 239 11.56 9.03 -4.88
CA PHE A 239 12.48 9.37 -3.80
C PHE A 239 12.15 8.59 -2.52
N PHE A 240 10.89 8.60 -2.08
CA PHE A 240 10.48 7.88 -0.87
C PHE A 240 10.48 6.36 -1.03
N ASN A 241 10.27 5.83 -2.24
CA ASN A 241 10.32 4.39 -2.50
C ASN A 241 11.70 3.76 -2.20
N LYS A 242 12.75 4.56 -2.06
CA LYS A 242 14.09 4.08 -1.70
C LYS A 242 14.22 3.70 -0.23
N PHE A 243 13.43 4.28 0.67
CA PHE A 243 13.68 4.15 2.12
C PHE A 243 12.43 4.15 3.01
N ASP A 244 11.32 4.78 2.59
CA ASP A 244 10.11 4.82 3.40
C ASP A 244 9.26 3.57 3.16
N LYS A 245 9.27 2.70 4.16
CA LYS A 245 8.55 1.42 4.15
C LYS A 245 7.05 1.56 3.88
N ARG A 246 6.43 2.66 4.34
CA ARG A 246 5.00 2.89 4.12
C ARG A 246 4.73 3.19 2.67
N VAL A 247 5.56 4.01 2.04
CA VAL A 247 5.48 4.29 0.59
C VAL A 247 5.74 3.04 -0.22
N GLN A 248 6.73 2.22 0.16
CA GLN A 248 7.02 0.95 -0.50
C GLN A 248 5.82 -0.01 -0.45
N ILE A 249 5.12 -0.14 0.68
CA ILE A 249 3.88 -0.93 0.80
C ILE A 249 2.79 -0.37 -0.13
N MET A 250 2.52 0.94 -0.08
CA MET A 250 1.46 1.55 -0.90
C MET A 250 1.71 1.41 -2.40
N LEU A 251 2.97 1.61 -2.83
CA LEU A 251 3.37 1.44 -4.23
C LEU A 251 3.35 -0.03 -4.66
N ASN A 252 3.67 -0.95 -3.75
CA ASN A 252 3.54 -2.38 -4.02
C ASN A 252 2.08 -2.77 -4.31
N CYS A 253 1.13 -2.30 -3.49
CA CYS A 253 -0.29 -2.48 -3.75
C CYS A 253 -0.72 -1.86 -5.08
N HIS A 254 -0.27 -0.63 -5.38
CA HIS A 254 -0.54 0.03 -6.65
C HIS A 254 -0.08 -0.82 -7.85
N ASN A 255 1.16 -1.31 -7.80
CA ASN A 255 1.74 -2.13 -8.87
C ASN A 255 0.93 -3.40 -9.09
N TYR A 256 0.50 -4.07 -8.02
CA TYR A 256 -0.34 -5.25 -8.14
C TYR A 256 -1.69 -4.97 -8.80
N VAL A 257 -2.38 -3.91 -8.34
CA VAL A 257 -3.67 -3.52 -8.90
C VAL A 257 -3.53 -3.18 -10.39
N GLN A 258 -2.49 -2.44 -10.77
CA GLN A 258 -2.24 -2.03 -12.15
C GLN A 258 -1.89 -3.22 -13.06
N ASN A 259 -1.02 -4.12 -12.59
CA ASN A 259 -0.40 -5.13 -13.44
C ASN A 259 -1.12 -6.49 -13.39
N HIS A 260 -2.04 -6.71 -12.45
CA HIS A 260 -2.79 -7.97 -12.35
C HIS A 260 -4.30 -7.71 -12.35
N LEU A 261 -4.81 -7.06 -11.30
CA LEU A 261 -6.26 -6.98 -11.08
C LEU A 261 -7.00 -6.14 -12.12
N TYR A 262 -6.43 -5.01 -12.53
CA TYR A 262 -7.02 -4.06 -13.48
C TYR A 262 -6.22 -3.89 -14.77
N GLN A 263 -5.27 -4.79 -15.03
CA GLN A 263 -4.60 -4.80 -16.32
C GLN A 263 -5.64 -4.99 -17.43
N SER A 264 -5.48 -4.25 -18.53
CA SER A 264 -6.32 -4.47 -19.71
C SER A 264 -6.16 -5.91 -20.19
N THR A 265 -7.28 -6.56 -20.50
CA THR A 265 -7.34 -7.98 -20.86
C THR A 265 -6.49 -8.33 -22.08
N ALA A 266 -6.30 -7.39 -23.00
CA ALA A 266 -5.42 -7.54 -24.17
C ALA A 266 -3.94 -7.78 -23.81
N PHE A 267 -3.53 -7.40 -22.59
CA PHE A 267 -2.15 -7.51 -22.11
C PHE A 267 -2.01 -8.44 -20.90
N TYR A 268 -3.12 -9.05 -20.46
CA TYR A 268 -3.12 -9.89 -19.27
C TYR A 268 -2.39 -11.21 -19.54
N SER A 269 -1.35 -11.46 -18.75
CA SER A 269 -0.50 -12.65 -18.82
C SER A 269 -0.37 -13.38 -17.48
N GLY A 270 -1.15 -12.98 -16.47
CA GLY A 270 -1.05 -13.55 -15.13
C GLY A 270 -1.60 -14.97 -15.06
N LEU A 271 -0.85 -15.89 -14.47
CA LEU A 271 -1.22 -17.31 -14.42
C LEU A 271 -2.36 -17.58 -13.43
N THR A 272 -2.52 -16.72 -12.43
CA THR A 272 -3.60 -16.84 -11.42
C THR A 272 -4.99 -16.55 -11.97
N GLN A 273 -5.11 -16.00 -13.17
CA GLN A 273 -6.36 -15.54 -13.78
C GLN A 273 -7.17 -14.52 -12.93
N LEU A 274 -6.55 -13.87 -11.94
CA LEU A 274 -7.20 -12.90 -11.05
C LEU A 274 -7.24 -11.50 -11.69
N ASN A 275 -8.04 -11.36 -12.75
CA ASN A 275 -8.32 -10.08 -13.42
C ASN A 275 -9.80 -9.71 -13.30
N ARG A 276 -10.10 -8.54 -12.74
CA ARG A 276 -11.48 -8.13 -12.43
C ARG A 276 -12.37 -8.06 -13.66
N HIS A 277 -11.88 -7.48 -14.77
CA HIS A 277 -12.67 -7.35 -15.99
C HIS A 277 -12.95 -8.75 -16.57
N SER A 278 -11.92 -9.58 -16.68
CA SER A 278 -12.07 -10.94 -17.21
C SER A 278 -13.00 -11.83 -16.38
N ILE A 279 -12.96 -11.71 -15.05
CA ILE A 279 -13.84 -12.48 -14.15
C ILE A 279 -15.30 -12.08 -14.37
N ILE A 280 -15.59 -10.77 -14.40
CA ILE A 280 -16.97 -10.26 -14.52
C ILE A 280 -17.57 -10.58 -15.88
N HIS A 281 -16.75 -10.62 -16.93
CA HIS A 281 -17.19 -10.95 -18.29
C HIS A 281 -17.02 -12.43 -18.64
N GLY A 282 -16.61 -13.29 -17.71
CA GLY A 282 -16.54 -14.74 -17.90
C GLY A 282 -15.40 -15.23 -18.80
N PHE A 283 -14.38 -14.40 -19.08
CA PHE A 283 -13.25 -14.79 -19.93
C PHE A 283 -12.22 -15.68 -19.23
N MET A 284 -12.23 -15.69 -17.90
CA MET A 284 -11.31 -16.47 -17.09
C MET A 284 -12.13 -17.46 -16.25
N PRO A 285 -12.17 -18.76 -16.59
CA PRO A 285 -12.97 -19.73 -15.85
C PRO A 285 -12.25 -20.24 -14.59
N ASN A 286 -10.92 -20.09 -14.46
CA ASN A 286 -10.12 -20.74 -13.42
C ASN A 286 -9.61 -19.82 -12.32
N TYR A 287 -10.23 -18.65 -12.12
CA TYR A 287 -9.85 -17.72 -11.05
C TYR A 287 -10.14 -18.23 -9.62
N TYR A 288 -10.81 -19.36 -9.46
CA TYR A 288 -11.40 -19.82 -8.21
C TYR A 288 -10.41 -20.57 -7.30
N GLU A 289 -9.11 -20.37 -7.48
CA GLU A 289 -8.11 -20.90 -6.55
C GLU A 289 -8.23 -20.25 -5.17
N LYS A 290 -8.05 -21.07 -4.12
CA LYS A 290 -8.06 -20.63 -2.73
C LYS A 290 -7.14 -19.42 -2.49
N ALA A 291 -5.94 -19.42 -3.10
CA ALA A 291 -4.98 -18.36 -2.95
C ALA A 291 -5.44 -17.02 -3.56
N ASN A 292 -6.30 -17.02 -4.58
CA ASN A 292 -6.83 -15.79 -5.17
C ASN A 292 -7.75 -15.03 -4.23
N PHE A 293 -8.55 -15.73 -3.43
CA PHE A 293 -9.29 -15.07 -2.35
C PHE A 293 -8.34 -14.42 -1.34
N LEU A 294 -7.26 -15.11 -0.97
CA LEU A 294 -6.27 -14.57 -0.02
C LEU A 294 -5.48 -13.39 -0.60
N ARG A 295 -5.23 -13.36 -1.91
CA ARG A 295 -4.68 -12.18 -2.61
C ARG A 295 -5.59 -10.98 -2.47
N LEU A 296 -6.90 -11.17 -2.62
CA LEU A 296 -7.89 -10.11 -2.44
C LEU A 296 -8.00 -9.64 -0.98
N ILE A 297 -7.92 -10.54 0.00
CA ILE A 297 -7.82 -10.17 1.42
C ILE A 297 -6.56 -9.34 1.68
N ASN A 298 -5.42 -9.76 1.12
CA ASN A 298 -4.17 -9.02 1.23
C ASN A 298 -4.26 -7.62 0.59
N LEU A 299 -4.91 -7.52 -0.57
CA LEU A 299 -5.19 -6.24 -1.21
C LEU A 299 -6.08 -5.35 -0.33
N LEU A 300 -7.18 -5.90 0.23
CA LEU A 300 -8.05 -5.17 1.14
C LEU A 300 -7.27 -4.65 2.35
N ASN A 301 -6.37 -5.45 2.91
CA ASN A 301 -5.47 -5.02 3.98
C ASN A 301 -4.55 -3.86 3.54
N GLY A 302 -4.04 -3.90 2.31
CA GLY A 302 -3.29 -2.80 1.70
C GLY A 302 -4.10 -1.52 1.57
N ILE A 303 -5.38 -1.60 1.17
CA ILE A 303 -6.27 -0.44 1.12
C ILE A 303 -6.59 0.09 2.53
N CYS A 304 -6.82 -0.80 3.51
CA CYS A 304 -6.99 -0.42 4.93
C CYS A 304 -5.78 0.35 5.45
N PHE A 305 -4.56 -0.11 5.11
CA PHE A 305 -3.34 0.59 5.44
C PHE A 305 -3.28 2.00 4.84
N MET A 306 -3.69 2.16 3.58
CA MET A 306 -3.79 3.47 2.92
C MET A 306 -4.84 4.38 3.56
N LEU A 307 -5.97 3.82 4.02
CA LEU A 307 -7.01 4.57 4.75
C LEU A 307 -6.47 5.12 6.06
N THR A 308 -5.71 4.32 6.81
CA THR A 308 -5.01 4.80 8.01
C THR A 308 -4.02 5.92 7.67
N MET A 309 -3.20 5.74 6.63
CA MET A 309 -2.27 6.77 6.15
C MET A 309 -2.98 8.05 5.69
N SER A 310 -4.24 7.96 5.29
CA SER A 310 -5.06 9.09 4.82
C SER A 310 -5.88 9.75 5.94
N GLY A 311 -5.76 9.28 7.19
CA GLY A 311 -6.32 9.93 8.37
C GLY A 311 -7.34 9.11 9.16
N GLU A 312 -7.69 7.89 8.73
CA GLU A 312 -8.51 7.01 9.57
C GLU A 312 -7.73 6.57 10.82
N LYS A 313 -8.34 6.71 12.00
CA LYS A 313 -7.69 6.46 13.29
C LYS A 313 -7.72 4.97 13.67
N VAL A 314 -7.16 4.11 12.80
CA VAL A 314 -7.02 2.67 13.03
C VAL A 314 -5.55 2.33 13.23
N SER A 315 -5.25 1.37 14.12
CA SER A 315 -3.87 0.96 14.39
C SER A 315 -3.19 0.38 13.14
N LEU A 316 -1.89 0.67 12.98
CA LEU A 316 -1.03 0.03 11.99
C LEU A 316 -0.46 -1.30 12.47
N LEU A 317 -0.61 -1.61 13.75
CA LEU A 317 -0.21 -2.90 14.30
C LEU A 317 -1.27 -3.97 13.96
N PRO A 318 -0.85 -5.24 13.82
CA PRO A 318 -1.78 -6.34 13.69
C PRO A 318 -2.82 -6.32 14.83
N PRO A 319 -4.10 -6.58 14.55
CA PRO A 319 -5.11 -6.65 15.59
C PRO A 319 -4.79 -7.81 16.55
N LEU A 320 -5.07 -7.59 17.84
CA LEU A 320 -5.05 -8.65 18.84
C LEU A 320 -6.34 -9.47 18.77
N GLN A 321 -6.24 -10.73 19.16
CA GLN A 321 -7.40 -11.61 19.26
C GLN A 321 -8.29 -11.19 20.44
N SER A 322 -9.59 -11.26 20.23
CA SER A 322 -10.62 -11.21 21.27
C SER A 322 -11.40 -12.53 21.33
N ASP A 323 -12.20 -12.72 22.38
CA ASP A 323 -13.14 -13.83 22.50
C ASP A 323 -14.07 -13.92 21.28
N LYS A 324 -14.53 -12.78 20.73
CA LYS A 324 -15.38 -12.76 19.54
C LYS A 324 -14.65 -13.27 18.30
N SER A 325 -13.38 -12.87 18.13
CA SER A 325 -12.57 -13.34 17.00
C SER A 325 -12.22 -14.82 17.09
N ILE A 326 -12.06 -15.35 18.32
CA ILE A 326 -11.83 -16.77 18.60
C ILE A 326 -13.10 -17.58 18.33
N MET A 327 -14.26 -17.09 18.79
CA MET A 327 -15.54 -17.72 18.47
C MET A 327 -15.81 -17.77 16.97
N PHE A 328 -15.51 -16.68 16.25
CA PHE A 328 -15.64 -16.68 14.80
C PHE A 328 -14.65 -17.64 14.13
N PHE A 329 -13.41 -17.77 14.63
CA PHE A 329 -12.46 -18.78 14.16
C PHE A 329 -13.00 -20.22 14.30
N GLU A 330 -13.65 -20.55 15.42
CA GLU A 330 -14.27 -21.87 15.59
C GLU A 330 -15.42 -22.10 14.61
N ILE A 331 -16.23 -21.07 14.32
CA ILE A 331 -17.24 -21.12 13.25
C ILE A 331 -16.58 -21.43 11.90
N LEU A 332 -15.49 -20.73 11.55
CA LEU A 332 -14.77 -20.97 10.29
C LEU A 332 -14.20 -22.40 10.19
N LYS A 333 -13.79 -23.00 11.31
CA LYS A 333 -13.36 -24.41 11.35
C LYS A 333 -14.52 -25.36 11.06
N ILE A 334 -15.68 -25.15 11.67
CA ILE A 334 -16.89 -25.93 11.42
C ILE A 334 -17.27 -25.83 9.94
N LEU A 335 -17.31 -24.62 9.39
CA LEU A 335 -17.62 -24.39 7.97
C LEU A 335 -16.65 -25.12 7.04
N SER A 336 -15.35 -25.16 7.35
CA SER A 336 -14.39 -25.92 6.54
C SER A 336 -14.53 -27.42 6.62
N VAL A 337 -14.91 -27.97 7.77
CA VAL A 337 -15.24 -29.40 7.85
C VAL A 337 -16.47 -29.70 7.00
N THR A 338 -17.51 -28.87 7.10
CA THR A 338 -18.73 -29.00 6.29
C THR A 338 -18.43 -28.89 4.80
N GLY A 339 -17.65 -27.89 4.38
CA GLY A 339 -17.22 -27.70 3.01
C GLY A 339 -16.44 -28.89 2.46
N GLY A 340 -15.49 -29.43 3.24
CA GLY A 340 -14.74 -30.63 2.86
C GLY A 340 -15.60 -31.89 2.79
N ASN A 341 -16.61 -32.03 3.64
CA ASN A 341 -17.56 -33.15 3.55
C ASN A 341 -18.44 -33.04 2.32
N ARG A 342 -18.91 -31.83 1.97
CA ARG A 342 -19.63 -31.56 0.72
C ARG A 342 -18.76 -31.92 -0.48
N GLU A 343 -17.52 -31.46 -0.51
CA GLU A 343 -16.57 -31.73 -1.60
C GLU A 343 -16.40 -33.24 -1.82
N LYS A 344 -16.11 -34.00 -0.76
CA LYS A 344 -16.00 -35.46 -0.82
C LYS A 344 -17.29 -36.14 -1.28
N ALA A 345 -18.44 -35.63 -0.87
CA ALA A 345 -19.71 -36.17 -1.29
C ALA A 345 -19.96 -35.94 -2.79
N MET A 346 -19.68 -34.73 -3.30
CA MET A 346 -19.81 -34.42 -4.72
C MET A 346 -18.88 -35.28 -5.57
N ASP A 347 -17.61 -35.43 -5.15
CA ASP A 347 -16.65 -36.28 -5.85
C ASP A 347 -17.11 -37.75 -5.87
N LYS A 348 -17.66 -38.26 -4.74
CA LYS A 348 -18.19 -39.61 -4.64
C LYS A 348 -19.37 -39.86 -5.59
N PHE A 349 -20.17 -38.83 -5.87
CA PHE A 349 -21.35 -38.92 -6.74
C PHE A 349 -21.11 -38.33 -8.13
N GLU A 350 -19.87 -38.01 -8.51
CA GLU A 350 -19.49 -37.45 -9.81
C GLU A 350 -20.27 -36.17 -10.18
N ILE A 351 -20.60 -35.35 -9.18
CA ILE A 351 -21.30 -34.07 -9.39
C ILE A 351 -20.26 -32.96 -9.64
N GLU A 352 -20.39 -32.26 -10.77
CA GLU A 352 -19.55 -31.10 -11.09
C GLU A 352 -19.67 -29.97 -10.06
N ARG A 353 -18.56 -29.27 -9.83
CA ARG A 353 -18.37 -28.35 -8.70
C ARG A 353 -18.80 -26.91 -8.92
#